data_AF-A0A6G4A5X5-F1
#
_entry.id   AF-A0A6G4A5X5-F1
#
_cell.length_a   1.000
_cell.length_b   1.000
_cell.length_c   1.000
_cell.angle_alpha   90.00
_cell.angle_beta   90.00
_cell.angle_gamma   90.00
#
_symmetry.space_group_name_H-M   'P 1'
#
loop_
_entity.id
_entity.type
_entity.pdbx_description
1 polymer ?
#
loop_
_entity_poly.entity_id
_entity_poly.type
_entity_poly.pdbx_seq_one_letter_code
_entity_poly.pdbx_strand_id
1 'polypeptide(L)'
;MRTKKHLYPLNLCDERIIELFGHPIKQLNKDYIDLIFKKYPGNDYFREDLTYCKRCLNKGYHSILHQFKLVHYCPFHINAKLNNRCPQCKITIPYRLNDDCSGFRCKCGYTFFKDNAHFHVIWKEYQPRIVSPVIERWVSLNDQNQKELDRIILFSEINPDKVPNMMERLLSMIDLDHESTVKDKHFIIKSHSNLYKQGKRLQHYKKAYDSLDERALERIERKVNEEIYDSSVNTFTAICSKLLKTILKKHRTCIERIDIDKEICPYAYAYLHWRHCVEGLGKHWRVCSRFFRKKPTHLYYQLDTISAQDQYVLHRLISNWEDRKNRNRKYESVAATKWVINRVIHFIIMNHFKNWLEFDW
;
A
#
# COMPACT_ATOMS: atom_id res chain seq x y z
N MET A 1 -19.97 -27.80 36.36
CA MET A 1 -18.52 -27.69 36.60
C MET A 1 -17.79 -27.55 35.26
N ARG A 2 -17.28 -26.36 34.94
CA ARG A 2 -16.43 -26.15 33.74
C ARG A 2 -15.00 -26.55 34.08
N THR A 3 -14.49 -27.60 33.46
CA THR A 3 -13.08 -27.99 33.55
C THR A 3 -12.23 -26.91 32.88
N LYS A 4 -11.51 -26.12 33.69
CA LYS A 4 -10.41 -25.28 33.21
C LYS A 4 -9.36 -26.22 32.61
N LYS A 5 -9.27 -26.29 31.28
CA LYS A 5 -8.08 -26.85 30.62
C LYS A 5 -6.92 -25.91 30.93
N HIS A 6 -6.08 -26.29 31.87
CA HIS A 6 -4.76 -25.70 32.03
C HIS A 6 -4.00 -25.91 30.73
N LEU A 7 -3.85 -24.85 29.93
CA LEU A 7 -2.81 -24.80 28.90
C LEU A 7 -1.48 -24.74 29.67
N TYR A 8 -0.89 -25.90 29.93
CA TYR A 8 0.49 -25.94 30.39
C TYR A 8 1.34 -25.27 29.31
N PRO A 9 2.17 -24.26 29.65
CA PRO A 9 3.16 -23.78 28.70
C PRO A 9 4.06 -24.98 28.37
N LEU A 10 4.00 -25.42 27.11
CA LEU A 10 4.96 -26.37 26.55
C LEU A 10 6.31 -25.65 26.52
N ASN A 11 7.03 -25.67 27.65
CA ASN A 11 8.46 -25.36 27.70
C ASN A 11 9.23 -26.53 27.06
N LEU A 12 9.07 -26.67 25.75
CA LEU A 12 9.96 -27.51 24.95
C LEU A 12 11.24 -26.71 24.71
N CYS A 13 12.37 -27.20 25.25
CA CYS A 13 13.67 -26.63 24.91
C CYS A 13 14.02 -26.93 23.44
N ASP A 14 14.89 -26.12 22.85
CA ASP A 14 15.17 -26.15 21.42
C ASP A 14 15.82 -27.49 21.02
N GLU A 15 16.61 -28.11 21.91
CA GLU A 15 17.21 -29.43 21.73
C GLU A 15 16.15 -30.52 21.55
N ARG A 16 15.09 -30.46 22.37
CA ARG A 16 13.99 -31.45 22.33
C ARG A 16 13.08 -31.25 21.13
N ILE A 17 12.94 -30.02 20.64
CA ILE A 17 12.27 -29.73 19.36
C ILE A 17 13.07 -30.33 18.20
N ILE A 18 14.39 -30.14 18.20
CA ILE A 18 15.26 -30.72 17.16
C ILE A 18 15.23 -32.25 17.20
N GLU A 19 15.26 -32.86 18.38
CA GLU A 19 15.17 -34.32 18.54
C GLU A 19 13.84 -34.87 17.98
N LEU A 20 12.70 -34.24 18.33
CA LEU A 20 11.37 -34.70 17.92
C LEU A 20 11.08 -34.47 16.44
N PHE A 21 11.60 -33.39 15.86
CA PHE A 21 11.24 -32.96 14.51
C PHE A 21 12.38 -33.05 13.50
N GLY A 22 13.59 -33.39 13.95
CA GLY A 22 14.80 -33.47 13.12
C GLY A 22 15.31 -32.11 12.63
N HIS A 23 14.71 -30.99 13.07
CA HIS A 23 14.96 -29.65 12.53
C HIS A 23 14.84 -28.55 13.59
N PRO A 24 15.61 -27.45 13.51
CA PRO A 24 15.51 -26.32 14.42
C PRO A 24 14.33 -25.41 14.04
N ILE A 25 13.09 -25.92 14.21
CA ILE A 25 11.85 -25.25 13.78
C ILE A 25 11.76 -23.79 14.27
N LYS A 26 12.15 -23.53 15.51
CA LYS A 26 12.11 -22.18 16.10
C LYS A 26 13.07 -21.23 15.41
N GLN A 27 14.30 -21.67 15.12
CA GLN A 27 15.26 -20.85 14.38
C GLN A 27 14.79 -20.64 12.94
N LEU A 28 14.28 -21.67 12.28
CA LEU A 28 13.78 -21.58 10.90
C LEU A 28 12.56 -20.64 10.78
N ASN A 29 11.64 -20.70 11.75
CA ASN A 29 10.53 -19.75 11.85
C ASN A 29 11.04 -18.35 12.18
N LYS A 30 12.01 -18.21 13.09
CA LYS A 30 12.62 -16.93 13.41
C LYS A 30 13.30 -16.32 12.19
N ASP A 31 14.03 -17.11 11.41
CA ASP A 31 14.66 -16.66 10.17
C ASP A 31 13.60 -16.17 9.18
N TYR A 32 12.51 -16.92 8.97
CA TYR A 32 11.40 -16.45 8.13
C TYR A 32 10.70 -15.21 8.68
N ILE A 33 10.47 -15.15 9.99
CA ILE A 33 9.85 -14.01 10.67
C ILE A 33 10.76 -12.80 10.53
N ASP A 34 12.03 -12.87 10.93
CA ASP A 34 13.01 -11.80 10.80
C ASP A 34 13.14 -11.37 9.34
N LEU A 35 13.10 -12.31 8.38
CA LEU A 35 13.13 -12.00 6.96
C LEU A 35 11.88 -11.30 6.43
N ILE A 36 10.71 -11.53 7.03
CA ILE A 36 9.45 -10.86 6.65
C ILE A 36 9.28 -9.54 7.42
N PHE A 37 9.61 -9.51 8.72
CA PHE A 37 9.42 -8.39 9.63
C PHE A 37 10.54 -7.34 9.58
N LYS A 38 11.79 -7.73 9.28
CA LYS A 38 12.87 -6.75 9.01
C LYS A 38 12.60 -5.98 7.71
N LYS A 39 11.70 -6.46 6.85
CA LYS A 39 11.45 -5.94 5.49
C LYS A 39 10.17 -5.09 5.34
N TYR A 40 9.24 -5.08 6.31
CA TYR A 40 8.10 -4.16 6.35
C TYR A 40 7.59 -3.94 7.80
N PRO A 41 7.49 -2.68 8.28
CA PRO A 41 7.03 -2.42 9.64
C PRO A 41 5.50 -2.38 9.68
N GLY A 42 4.86 -3.52 9.93
CA GLY A 42 3.44 -3.53 10.29
C GLY A 42 2.78 -4.91 10.18
N ASN A 43 1.96 -5.24 11.17
CA ASN A 43 1.09 -6.42 11.15
C ASN A 43 0.10 -6.40 9.95
N ASP A 44 -0.07 -5.24 9.31
CA ASP A 44 -0.96 -5.04 8.17
C ASP A 44 -0.60 -5.88 6.93
N TYR A 45 0.59 -6.48 6.87
CA TYR A 45 0.98 -7.38 5.77
C TYR A 45 0.65 -8.85 6.00
N PHE A 46 0.09 -9.20 7.17
CA PHE A 46 -0.36 -10.56 7.46
C PHE A 46 -1.87 -10.67 7.42
N ARG A 47 -2.36 -11.80 6.91
CA ARG A 47 -3.78 -12.13 6.91
C ARG A 47 -4.21 -12.53 8.31
N GLU A 48 -5.38 -12.02 8.72
CA GLU A 48 -6.00 -12.38 10.00
C GLU A 48 -6.66 -13.76 9.94
N ASP A 49 -7.13 -14.16 8.76
CA ASP A 49 -7.73 -15.46 8.50
C ASP A 49 -6.68 -16.45 7.96
N LEU A 50 -6.76 -17.69 8.45
CA LEU A 50 -5.93 -18.81 8.06
C LEU A 50 -6.01 -18.99 6.54
N THR A 51 -4.94 -18.58 5.88
CA THR A 51 -4.73 -18.82 4.47
C THR A 51 -3.77 -20.00 4.28
N TYR A 52 -4.12 -20.94 3.40
CA TYR A 52 -3.42 -22.22 3.29
C TYR A 52 -3.43 -22.80 1.88
N CYS A 53 -2.44 -23.65 1.61
CA CYS A 53 -2.44 -24.54 0.46
C CYS A 53 -3.06 -25.89 0.85
N LYS A 54 -4.06 -26.37 0.09
CA LYS A 54 -4.71 -27.67 0.35
C LYS A 54 -3.70 -28.84 0.35
N ARG A 55 -2.70 -28.79 -0.53
CA ARG A 55 -1.67 -29.84 -0.64
C ARG A 55 -0.76 -29.88 0.59
N CYS A 56 -0.31 -28.71 1.06
CA CYS A 56 0.45 -28.59 2.30
C CYS A 56 -0.36 -29.05 3.52
N LEU A 57 -1.61 -28.59 3.62
CA LEU A 57 -2.44 -28.85 4.80
C LEU A 57 -2.85 -30.34 4.90
N ASN A 58 -3.00 -31.03 3.76
CA ASN A 58 -3.18 -32.47 3.70
C ASN A 58 -1.95 -33.28 4.15
N LYS A 59 -0.78 -32.64 4.27
CA LYS A 59 0.45 -33.21 4.86
C LYS A 59 0.70 -32.71 6.29
N GLY A 60 -0.29 -32.06 6.90
CA GLY A 60 -0.15 -31.51 8.25
C GLY A 60 0.88 -30.38 8.30
N TYR A 61 1.07 -29.65 7.20
CA TYR A 61 2.03 -28.56 7.11
C TYR A 61 1.35 -27.23 6.79
N HIS A 62 1.77 -26.17 7.48
CA HIS A 62 1.40 -24.80 7.20
C HIS A 62 2.64 -23.91 7.38
N SER A 63 2.84 -22.99 6.43
CA SER A 63 3.95 -22.03 6.45
C SER A 63 3.43 -20.63 6.73
N ILE A 64 4.22 -19.84 7.47
CA ILE A 64 3.98 -18.41 7.68
C ILE A 64 3.89 -17.62 6.36
N LEU A 65 4.56 -18.08 5.30
CA LEU A 65 4.48 -17.48 3.96
C LEU A 65 3.06 -17.50 3.39
N HIS A 66 2.23 -18.47 3.79
CA HIS A 66 0.82 -18.49 3.36
C HIS A 66 0.00 -17.33 3.98
N GLN A 67 0.43 -16.77 5.10
CA GLN A 67 -0.25 -15.62 5.72
C GLN A 67 0.21 -14.28 5.18
N PHE A 68 1.31 -14.25 4.43
CA PHE A 68 1.85 -12.99 3.92
C PHE A 68 1.01 -12.49 2.73
N LYS A 69 0.44 -11.29 2.83
CA LYS A 69 -0.52 -10.74 1.84
C LYS A 69 0.04 -10.59 0.43
N LEU A 70 1.37 -10.50 0.30
CA LEU A 70 2.06 -10.46 -1.00
C LEU A 70 2.15 -11.84 -1.70
N VAL A 71 1.84 -12.93 -0.99
CA VAL A 71 1.91 -14.30 -1.50
C VAL A 71 0.49 -14.79 -1.77
N HIS A 72 0.13 -14.98 -3.03
CA HIS A 72 -1.21 -15.47 -3.45
C HIS A 72 -1.22 -16.95 -3.87
N TYR A 73 -0.05 -17.52 -4.16
CA TYR A 73 0.16 -18.92 -4.53
C TYR A 73 1.11 -19.59 -3.54
N CYS A 74 0.98 -20.91 -3.40
CA CYS A 74 1.82 -21.70 -2.50
C CYS A 74 3.30 -21.62 -2.89
N PRO A 75 4.21 -21.26 -1.97
CA PRO A 75 5.64 -21.25 -2.25
C PRO A 75 6.22 -22.63 -2.58
N PHE A 76 5.56 -23.69 -2.13
CA PHE A 76 6.06 -25.07 -2.16
C PHE A 76 5.39 -25.92 -3.26
N HIS A 77 4.35 -25.39 -3.91
CA HIS A 77 3.60 -26.09 -4.95
C HIS A 77 3.30 -25.13 -6.10
N ILE A 78 3.91 -25.40 -7.26
CA ILE A 78 3.74 -24.61 -8.49
C ILE A 78 2.24 -24.48 -8.82
N ASN A 79 1.82 -23.25 -9.13
CA ASN A 79 0.45 -22.88 -9.53
C ASN A 79 -0.67 -23.23 -8.53
N ALA A 80 -0.34 -23.56 -7.28
CA ALA A 80 -1.35 -23.88 -6.28
C ALA A 80 -1.84 -22.62 -5.55
N LYS A 81 -3.01 -22.10 -5.96
CA LYS A 81 -3.64 -20.93 -5.32
C LYS A 81 -3.93 -21.18 -3.84
N LEU A 82 -3.65 -20.18 -3.01
CA LEU A 82 -3.98 -20.23 -1.59
C LEU A 82 -5.49 -20.07 -1.37
N ASN A 83 -5.99 -20.72 -0.31
CA ASN A 83 -7.40 -20.73 0.07
C ASN A 83 -7.51 -20.16 1.49
N ASN A 84 -8.60 -19.45 1.77
CA ASN A 84 -8.88 -18.89 3.11
C ASN A 84 -10.23 -19.36 3.68
N ARG A 85 -10.94 -20.25 2.98
CA ARG A 85 -12.28 -20.73 3.36
C ARG A 85 -12.31 -22.24 3.44
N CYS A 86 -12.97 -22.76 4.47
CA CYS A 86 -13.21 -24.19 4.59
C CYS A 86 -13.91 -24.75 3.34
N PRO A 87 -13.47 -25.88 2.77
CA PRO A 87 -14.11 -26.46 1.59
C PRO A 87 -15.52 -26.97 1.85
N GLN A 88 -15.86 -27.32 3.11
CA GLN A 88 -17.19 -27.80 3.49
C GLN A 88 -18.13 -26.63 3.84
N CYS A 89 -17.85 -25.86 4.89
CA CYS A 89 -18.77 -24.80 5.34
C CYS A 89 -18.56 -23.43 4.66
N LYS A 90 -17.50 -23.25 3.86
CA LYS A 90 -17.15 -21.98 3.18
C LYS A 90 -16.85 -20.77 4.09
N ILE A 91 -16.84 -20.97 5.41
CA ILE A 91 -16.48 -19.95 6.40
C ILE A 91 -14.95 -19.84 6.49
N THR A 92 -14.45 -18.63 6.75
CA THR A 92 -13.04 -18.38 7.00
C THR A 92 -12.64 -18.86 8.39
N ILE A 93 -11.39 -19.25 8.58
CA ILE A 93 -10.91 -19.76 9.86
C ILE A 93 -9.97 -18.71 10.44
N PRO A 94 -10.22 -18.14 11.62
CA PRO A 94 -9.31 -17.18 12.23
C PRO A 94 -7.91 -17.78 12.41
N TYR A 95 -6.86 -17.04 12.03
CA TYR A 95 -5.47 -17.46 12.26
C TYR A 95 -5.04 -17.10 13.69
N ARG A 96 -5.49 -17.88 14.67
CA ARG A 96 -5.21 -17.67 16.10
C ARG A 96 -4.81 -18.96 16.78
N LEU A 97 -3.87 -18.88 17.73
CA LEU A 97 -3.38 -20.04 18.48
C LEU A 97 -4.34 -20.51 19.61
N ASN A 98 -5.29 -19.67 20.01
CA ASN A 98 -6.19 -19.92 21.14
C ASN A 98 -7.61 -20.36 20.72
N ASP A 99 -7.76 -21.04 19.58
CA ASP A 99 -9.07 -21.52 19.13
C ASP A 99 -9.39 -22.90 19.73
N ASP A 100 -10.64 -23.15 20.09
CA ASP A 100 -11.09 -24.41 20.72
C ASP A 100 -11.06 -25.64 19.80
N CYS A 101 -10.48 -25.51 18.59
CA CYS A 101 -10.43 -26.55 17.57
C CYS A 101 -9.14 -27.34 17.64
N SER A 102 -9.23 -28.65 17.39
CA SER A 102 -8.05 -29.46 17.12
C SER A 102 -7.30 -28.95 15.89
N GLY A 103 -5.96 -29.07 15.90
CA GLY A 103 -5.13 -28.73 14.75
C GLY A 103 -5.65 -29.36 13.44
N PHE A 104 -5.52 -28.62 12.34
CA PHE A 104 -5.97 -29.05 11.01
C PHE A 104 -7.45 -29.44 10.91
N ARG A 105 -8.32 -28.88 11.77
CA ARG A 105 -9.77 -29.09 11.72
C ARG A 105 -10.52 -27.76 11.75
N CYS A 106 -11.60 -27.68 10.97
CA CYS A 106 -12.55 -26.56 11.00
C CYS A 106 -13.62 -26.78 12.08
N LYS A 107 -14.23 -25.71 12.59
CA LYS A 107 -15.38 -25.75 13.52
C LYS A 107 -16.57 -26.58 13.01
N CYS A 108 -16.74 -26.68 11.69
CA CYS A 108 -17.78 -27.54 11.09
C CYS A 108 -17.45 -29.05 11.12
N GLY A 109 -16.32 -29.46 11.67
CA GLY A 109 -15.86 -30.85 11.72
C GLY A 109 -15.02 -31.28 10.51
N TYR A 110 -14.97 -30.48 9.43
CA TYR A 110 -14.12 -30.77 8.28
C TYR A 110 -12.65 -30.86 8.73
N THR A 111 -12.02 -32.00 8.44
CA THR A 111 -10.61 -32.24 8.77
C THR A 111 -9.77 -32.07 7.50
N PHE A 112 -8.79 -31.16 7.55
CA PHE A 112 -7.90 -30.86 6.43
C PHE A 112 -6.83 -31.92 6.24
N PHE A 113 -6.49 -32.60 7.32
CA PHE A 113 -5.47 -33.62 7.40
C PHE A 113 -6.13 -34.97 7.64
N LYS A 114 -6.10 -35.85 6.64
CA LYS A 114 -6.85 -37.12 6.68
C LYS A 114 -6.13 -38.25 7.41
N ASP A 115 -4.87 -38.05 7.81
CA ASP A 115 -4.01 -39.13 8.27
C ASP A 115 -4.07 -39.31 9.80
N ASN A 116 -4.24 -40.55 10.25
CA ASN A 116 -4.04 -40.95 11.64
C ASN A 116 -2.56 -41.22 11.96
N ALA A 117 -1.69 -41.02 10.97
CA ALA A 117 -0.26 -41.22 11.11
C ALA A 117 0.36 -40.25 12.13
N HIS A 118 1.36 -40.74 12.85
CA HIS A 118 2.10 -39.91 13.80
C HIS A 118 2.78 -38.75 13.07
N PHE A 119 2.49 -37.51 13.47
CA PHE A 119 3.01 -36.28 12.84
C PHE A 119 4.52 -36.30 12.58
N HIS A 120 5.29 -36.92 13.48
CA HIS A 120 6.75 -37.01 13.37
C HIS A 120 7.22 -37.77 12.12
N VAL A 121 6.50 -38.82 11.68
CA VAL A 121 6.86 -39.60 10.49
C VAL A 121 6.65 -38.75 9.24
N ILE A 122 5.47 -38.14 9.12
CA ILE A 122 5.12 -37.31 7.96
C ILE A 122 6.04 -36.11 7.87
N TRP A 123 6.37 -35.45 8.98
CA TRP A 123 7.25 -34.28 8.95
C TRP A 123 8.72 -34.63 8.71
N LYS A 124 9.16 -35.85 9.05
CA LYS A 124 10.49 -36.33 8.69
C LYS A 124 10.63 -36.49 7.17
N GLU A 125 9.60 -37.02 6.51
CA GLU A 125 9.58 -37.26 5.05
C GLU A 125 9.22 -36.00 4.25
N TYR A 126 8.26 -35.21 4.73
CA TYR A 126 7.76 -34.04 4.02
C TYR A 126 8.56 -32.79 4.39
N GLN A 127 9.59 -32.51 3.59
CA GLN A 127 10.44 -31.33 3.72
C GLN A 127 10.20 -30.36 2.56
N PRO A 128 9.14 -29.54 2.62
CA PRO A 128 8.79 -28.64 1.53
C PRO A 128 9.88 -27.60 1.31
N ARG A 129 10.39 -27.53 0.08
CA ARG A 129 11.33 -26.48 -0.36
C ARG A 129 10.58 -25.43 -1.16
N ILE A 130 11.04 -24.19 -1.07
CA ILE A 130 10.50 -23.10 -1.90
C ILE A 130 10.83 -23.43 -3.36
N VAL A 131 9.79 -23.52 -4.19
CA VAL A 131 9.90 -23.76 -5.65
C VAL A 131 9.49 -22.53 -6.45
N SER A 132 8.99 -21.48 -5.78
CA SER A 132 8.63 -20.22 -6.41
C SER A 132 9.86 -19.33 -6.57
N PRO A 133 10.30 -19.00 -7.80
CA PRO A 133 11.47 -18.14 -8.02
C PRO A 133 11.29 -16.74 -7.44
N VAL A 134 10.07 -16.19 -7.52
CA VAL A 134 9.71 -14.88 -6.96
C VAL A 134 9.91 -14.86 -5.44
N ILE A 135 9.42 -15.89 -4.75
CA ILE A 135 9.56 -15.98 -3.29
C ILE A 135 11.01 -16.28 -2.92
N GLU A 136 11.68 -17.17 -3.65
CA GLU A 136 13.11 -17.47 -3.45
C GLU A 136 13.97 -16.20 -3.58
N ARG A 137 13.69 -15.36 -4.58
CA ARG A 137 14.37 -14.08 -4.72
C ARG A 137 14.03 -13.11 -3.60
N TRP A 138 12.76 -13.04 -3.20
CA TRP A 138 12.31 -12.19 -2.09
C TRP A 138 13.02 -12.54 -0.76
N VAL A 139 13.13 -13.84 -0.46
CA VAL A 139 13.83 -14.31 0.74
C VAL A 139 15.33 -14.04 0.64
N SER A 140 15.89 -14.01 -0.57
CA SER A 140 17.33 -13.80 -0.81
C SER A 140 17.78 -12.34 -0.97
N LEU A 141 16.89 -11.36 -0.77
CA LEU A 141 17.23 -9.94 -0.91
C LEU A 141 18.35 -9.50 0.04
N ASN A 142 19.39 -8.87 -0.53
CA ASN A 142 20.53 -8.33 0.23
C ASN A 142 20.19 -7.00 0.92
N ASP A 143 21.12 -6.50 1.74
CA ASP A 143 20.94 -5.25 2.50
C ASP A 143 20.73 -4.02 1.61
N GLN A 144 21.29 -3.99 0.39
CA GLN A 144 21.08 -2.89 -0.55
C GLN A 144 19.66 -2.91 -1.11
N ASN A 145 19.14 -4.08 -1.51
CA ASN A 145 17.75 -4.21 -1.94
C ASN A 145 16.78 -3.83 -0.81
N GLN A 146 17.11 -4.20 0.44
CA GLN A 146 16.31 -3.81 1.62
C GLN A 146 16.25 -2.29 1.78
N LYS A 147 17.37 -1.58 1.65
CA LYS A 147 17.39 -0.11 1.69
C LYS A 147 16.56 0.54 0.59
N GLU A 148 16.52 -0.05 -0.61
CA GLU A 148 15.66 0.45 -1.69
C GLU A 148 14.18 0.15 -1.41
N LEU A 149 13.86 -1.02 -0.84
CA LEU A 149 12.50 -1.36 -0.41
C LEU A 149 11.99 -0.38 0.66
N ASP A 150 12.82 -0.01 1.63
CA ASP A 150 12.50 0.97 2.68
C ASP A 150 12.21 2.38 2.12
N ARG A 151 12.71 2.70 0.91
CA ARG A 151 12.42 3.96 0.22
C ARG A 151 11.08 3.95 -0.52
N ILE A 152 10.46 2.78 -0.68
CA ILE A 152 9.17 2.66 -1.36
C ILE A 152 8.06 3.04 -0.39
N ILE A 153 7.32 4.09 -0.74
CA ILE A 153 6.11 4.49 -0.01
C ILE A 153 4.92 3.77 -0.62
N LEU A 154 4.35 2.83 0.14
CA LEU A 154 3.06 2.20 -0.18
C LEU A 154 1.93 2.95 0.53
N PHE A 155 0.88 3.30 -0.22
CA PHE A 155 -0.33 3.89 0.35
C PHE A 155 -1.10 2.82 1.13
N SER A 156 -1.54 3.12 2.36
CA SER A 156 -2.17 2.12 3.24
C SER A 156 -3.54 1.67 2.74
N GLU A 157 -4.14 2.41 1.82
CA GLU A 157 -5.39 2.06 1.15
C GLU A 157 -5.18 0.90 0.16
N ILE A 158 -3.93 0.66 -0.27
CA ILE A 158 -3.56 -0.49 -1.09
C ILE A 158 -3.52 -1.72 -0.20
N ASN A 159 -4.52 -2.60 -0.35
CA ASN A 159 -4.48 -3.92 0.26
C ASN A 159 -3.67 -4.89 -0.62
N PRO A 160 -2.48 -5.35 -0.19
CA PRO A 160 -1.64 -6.22 -1.01
C PRO A 160 -2.31 -7.54 -1.39
N ASP A 161 -3.26 -8.01 -0.59
CA ASP A 161 -4.02 -9.23 -0.87
C ASP A 161 -4.91 -9.10 -2.12
N LYS A 162 -5.34 -7.86 -2.44
CA LYS A 162 -6.16 -7.55 -3.61
C LYS A 162 -5.35 -7.20 -4.85
N VAL A 163 -4.02 -7.07 -4.74
CA VAL A 163 -3.15 -6.69 -5.85
C VAL A 163 -2.33 -7.90 -6.30
N PRO A 164 -2.74 -8.60 -7.37
CA PRO A 164 -2.01 -9.76 -7.85
C PRO A 164 -0.59 -9.38 -8.30
N ASN A 165 0.35 -10.28 -8.03
CA ASN A 165 1.77 -10.16 -8.39
C ASN A 165 2.47 -8.92 -7.81
N MET A 166 1.95 -8.35 -6.72
CA MET A 166 2.56 -7.17 -6.09
C MET A 166 4.00 -7.43 -5.63
N MET A 167 4.31 -8.64 -5.13
CA MET A 167 5.68 -9.03 -4.77
C MET A 167 6.64 -8.90 -5.96
N GLU A 168 6.25 -9.44 -7.11
CA GLU A 168 7.06 -9.43 -8.33
C GLU A 168 7.25 -8.00 -8.86
N ARG A 169 6.20 -7.17 -8.78
CA ARG A 169 6.30 -5.73 -9.09
C ARG A 169 7.30 -5.04 -8.17
N LEU A 170 7.27 -5.30 -6.86
CA LEU A 170 8.22 -4.72 -5.91
C LEU A 170 9.65 -5.17 -6.21
N LEU A 171 9.86 -6.45 -6.51
CA LEU A 171 11.16 -6.97 -6.93
C LEU A 171 11.69 -6.24 -8.18
N SER A 172 10.85 -6.07 -9.21
CA SER A 172 11.23 -5.35 -10.42
C SER A 172 11.63 -3.88 -10.21
N MET A 173 11.28 -3.29 -9.05
CA MET A 173 11.67 -1.92 -8.69
C MET A 173 13.02 -1.85 -7.95
N ILE A 174 13.34 -2.87 -7.15
CA ILE A 174 14.49 -2.85 -6.23
C ILE A 174 15.67 -3.72 -6.70
N ASP A 175 15.43 -4.58 -7.68
CA ASP A 175 16.38 -5.58 -8.15
C ASP A 175 16.48 -5.54 -9.66
N LEU A 176 17.58 -4.95 -10.15
CA LEU A 176 17.82 -4.73 -11.58
C LEU A 176 18.01 -6.04 -12.36
N ASP A 177 18.41 -7.11 -11.67
CA ASP A 177 18.61 -8.44 -12.27
C ASP A 177 17.33 -9.27 -12.27
N HIS A 178 16.22 -8.76 -11.71
CA HIS A 178 14.96 -9.48 -11.66
C HIS A 178 14.19 -9.36 -12.98
N GLU A 179 14.15 -10.45 -13.73
CA GLU A 179 13.26 -10.59 -14.88
C GLU A 179 11.83 -10.89 -14.42
N SER A 180 10.98 -9.87 -14.45
CA SER A 180 9.55 -10.01 -14.17
C SER A 180 8.85 -10.80 -15.28
N THR A 181 8.12 -11.84 -14.90
CA THR A 181 7.21 -12.59 -15.77
C THR A 181 5.89 -11.86 -16.03
N VAL A 182 5.58 -10.82 -15.23
CA VAL A 182 4.40 -9.96 -15.43
C VAL A 182 4.65 -9.01 -16.60
N LYS A 183 3.70 -8.98 -17.55
CA LYS A 183 3.74 -8.11 -18.74
C LYS A 183 3.72 -6.61 -18.42
N ASP A 184 3.26 -6.23 -17.23
CA ASP A 184 3.15 -4.84 -16.82
C ASP A 184 4.54 -4.24 -16.58
N LYS A 185 4.96 -3.36 -17.49
CA LYS A 185 6.24 -2.66 -17.36
C LYS A 185 6.16 -1.68 -16.20
N HIS A 186 7.09 -1.80 -15.24
CA HIS A 186 7.35 -0.73 -14.28
C HIS A 186 7.86 0.51 -15.04
N PHE A 187 7.15 1.63 -14.95
CA PHE A 187 7.57 2.88 -15.56
C PHE A 187 8.38 3.71 -14.55
N ILE A 188 9.67 3.79 -14.78
CA ILE A 188 10.54 4.69 -14.03
C ILE A 188 10.37 6.10 -14.60
N ILE A 189 9.80 7.00 -13.79
CA ILE A 189 9.69 8.42 -14.13
C ILE A 189 10.71 9.18 -13.31
N LYS A 190 11.70 9.77 -13.98
CA LYS A 190 12.72 10.61 -13.35
C LYS A 190 12.42 12.08 -13.59
N SER A 191 12.61 12.91 -12.57
CA SER A 191 12.66 14.35 -12.76
C SER A 191 13.87 14.75 -13.61
N HIS A 192 13.80 15.91 -14.27
CA HIS A 192 14.97 16.48 -14.92
C HIS A 192 16.10 16.74 -13.89
N SER A 193 17.35 16.47 -14.27
CA SER A 193 18.53 16.58 -13.38
C SER A 193 18.69 17.97 -12.75
N ASN A 194 18.27 19.02 -13.47
CA ASN A 194 18.30 20.40 -12.99
C ASN A 194 17.28 20.74 -11.89
N LEU A 195 16.33 19.85 -11.54
CA LEU A 195 15.33 20.12 -10.50
C LEU A 195 16.00 20.43 -9.14
N TYR A 196 17.04 19.68 -8.78
CA TYR A 196 17.83 19.94 -7.56
C TYR A 196 18.65 21.22 -7.67
N LYS A 197 19.13 21.60 -8.87
CA LYS A 197 19.83 22.88 -9.08
C LYS A 197 18.89 24.08 -8.89
N GLN A 198 17.61 23.95 -9.28
CA GLN A 198 16.59 24.94 -8.97
C GLN A 198 16.28 24.99 -7.47
N GLY A 199 16.27 23.84 -6.79
CA GLY A 199 16.17 23.76 -5.32
C GLY A 199 17.25 24.57 -4.59
N LYS A 200 18.48 24.66 -5.12
CA LYS A 200 19.56 25.46 -4.53
C LYS A 200 19.26 26.97 -4.45
N ARG A 201 18.35 27.51 -5.29
CA ARG A 201 17.90 28.92 -5.19
C ARG A 201 17.07 29.19 -3.93
N LEU A 202 16.59 28.13 -3.28
CA LEU A 202 15.77 28.17 -2.09
C LEU A 202 16.53 27.73 -0.83
N GLN A 203 17.86 27.63 -0.89
CA GLN A 203 18.72 27.35 0.28
C GLN A 203 18.53 28.33 1.45
N HIS A 204 18.01 29.53 1.18
CA HIS A 204 17.67 30.49 2.23
C HIS A 204 16.57 29.97 3.17
N TYR A 205 15.64 29.13 2.69
CA TYR A 205 14.65 28.48 3.57
C TYR A 205 15.31 27.51 4.54
N LYS A 206 16.27 26.71 4.07
CA LYS A 206 17.03 25.80 4.93
C LYS A 206 17.87 26.55 5.96
N LYS A 207 18.62 27.58 5.52
CA LYS A 207 19.43 28.42 6.41
C LYS A 207 18.60 29.10 7.50
N ALA A 208 17.42 29.59 7.14
CA ALA A 208 16.55 30.26 8.09
C ALA A 208 15.78 29.27 8.98
N TYR A 209 15.48 28.06 8.50
CA TYR A 209 15.03 26.96 9.36
C TYR A 209 16.08 26.60 10.43
N ASP A 210 17.36 26.53 10.03
CA ASP A 210 18.45 26.18 10.95
C ASP A 210 18.80 27.32 11.93
N SER A 211 18.31 28.54 11.72
CA SER A 211 18.62 29.73 12.54
C SER A 211 17.81 29.85 13.85
N LEU A 212 16.86 28.93 14.10
CA LEU A 212 16.12 28.74 15.38
C LEU A 212 15.26 29.92 15.91
N ASP A 213 15.01 30.99 15.15
CA ASP A 213 13.94 31.95 15.50
C ASP A 213 12.56 31.37 15.16
N GLU A 214 11.76 31.08 16.19
CA GLU A 214 10.43 30.46 16.08
C GLU A 214 9.47 31.27 15.18
N ARG A 215 9.53 32.61 15.23
CA ARG A 215 8.69 33.47 14.38
C ARG A 215 9.15 33.46 12.93
N ALA A 216 10.46 33.37 12.68
CA ALA A 216 10.99 33.23 11.33
C ALA A 216 10.65 31.86 10.74
N LEU A 217 10.74 30.80 11.54
CA LEU A 217 10.36 29.43 11.19
C LEU A 217 8.89 29.35 10.74
N GLU A 218 7.96 29.91 11.53
CA GLU A 218 6.53 29.93 11.20
C GLU A 218 6.26 30.64 9.86
N ARG A 219 6.92 31.78 9.62
CA ARG A 219 6.78 32.52 8.35
C ARG A 219 7.30 31.73 7.15
N ILE A 220 8.41 31.01 7.32
CA ILE A 220 9.02 30.19 6.27
C ILE A 220 8.15 28.97 5.98
N GLU A 221 7.70 28.27 7.02
CA GLU A 221 6.81 27.13 6.87
C GLU A 221 5.54 27.52 6.13
N ARG A 222 4.91 28.63 6.53
CA ARG A 222 3.74 29.18 5.83
C ARG A 222 4.03 29.44 4.36
N LYS A 223 5.13 30.13 4.05
CA LYS A 223 5.48 30.47 2.67
C LYS A 223 5.78 29.24 1.81
N VAL A 224 6.47 28.24 2.37
CA VAL A 224 6.75 26.97 1.68
C VAL A 224 5.45 26.19 1.43
N ASN A 225 4.54 26.16 2.41
CA ASN A 225 3.25 25.51 2.28
C ASN A 225 2.37 26.20 1.23
N GLU A 226 2.32 27.54 1.22
CA GLU A 226 1.65 28.34 0.19
C GLU A 226 2.21 28.05 -1.21
N GLU A 227 3.55 28.02 -1.33
CA GLU A 227 4.22 27.71 -2.59
C GLU A 227 3.86 26.31 -3.13
N ILE A 228 3.77 25.31 -2.25
CA ILE A 228 3.36 23.95 -2.61
C ILE A 228 1.87 23.91 -2.98
N TYR A 229 1.02 24.57 -2.19
CA TYR A 229 -0.41 24.69 -2.48
C TYR A 229 -0.65 25.28 -3.86
N ASP A 230 -0.06 26.45 -4.16
CA ASP A 230 -0.20 27.12 -5.46
C ASP A 230 0.30 26.24 -6.61
N SER A 231 1.37 25.48 -6.38
CA SER A 231 1.89 24.51 -7.36
C SER A 231 0.87 23.39 -7.65
N SER A 232 0.17 22.91 -6.62
CA SER A 232 -0.88 21.90 -6.77
C SER A 232 -2.11 22.44 -7.50
N VAL A 233 -2.52 23.69 -7.21
CA VAL A 233 -3.62 24.38 -7.90
C VAL A 233 -3.30 24.54 -9.40
N ASN A 234 -2.08 24.96 -9.71
CA ASN A 234 -1.62 25.10 -11.10
C ASN A 234 -1.63 23.75 -11.83
N THR A 235 -1.19 22.69 -11.18
CA THR A 235 -1.22 21.32 -11.72
C THR A 235 -2.66 20.89 -12.02
N PHE A 236 -3.58 21.08 -11.07
CA PHE A 236 -4.99 20.74 -11.28
C PHE A 236 -5.65 21.57 -12.38
N THR A 237 -5.35 22.87 -12.45
CA THR A 237 -5.84 23.76 -13.51
C THR A 237 -5.36 23.30 -14.89
N ALA A 238 -4.12 22.84 -15.00
CA ALA A 238 -3.57 22.27 -16.22
C ALA A 238 -4.28 20.96 -16.61
N ILE A 239 -4.59 20.09 -15.64
CA ILE A 239 -5.37 18.86 -15.86
C ILE A 239 -6.77 19.19 -16.38
N CYS A 240 -7.49 20.10 -15.70
CA CYS A 240 -8.81 20.57 -16.13
C CYS A 240 -8.78 21.09 -17.57
N SER A 241 -7.79 21.95 -17.87
CA SER A 241 -7.60 22.52 -19.21
C SER A 241 -7.34 21.43 -20.25
N LYS A 242 -6.54 20.41 -19.92
CA LYS A 242 -6.27 19.29 -20.81
C LYS A 242 -7.54 18.49 -21.09
N LEU A 243 -8.29 18.11 -20.05
CA LEU A 243 -9.56 17.37 -20.18
C LEU A 243 -10.56 18.12 -21.07
N LEU A 244 -10.76 19.42 -20.83
CA LEU A 244 -11.64 20.29 -21.62
C LEU A 244 -11.20 20.49 -23.07
N LYS A 245 -9.92 20.24 -23.39
CA LYS A 245 -9.38 20.32 -24.75
C LYS A 245 -9.33 18.95 -25.44
N THR A 246 -9.46 17.85 -24.70
CA THR A 246 -9.41 16.48 -25.23
C THR A 246 -10.75 15.77 -25.05
N ILE A 247 -10.90 14.99 -23.97
CA ILE A 247 -12.02 14.08 -23.72
C ILE A 247 -13.34 14.84 -23.67
N LEU A 248 -13.34 16.03 -23.06
CA LEU A 248 -14.55 16.82 -22.83
C LEU A 248 -14.80 17.88 -23.91
N LYS A 249 -14.01 17.91 -25.01
CA LYS A 249 -14.11 18.96 -26.04
C LYS A 249 -15.53 19.05 -26.63
N LYS A 250 -16.19 17.91 -26.83
CA LYS A 250 -17.56 17.82 -27.37
C LYS A 250 -18.66 18.02 -26.33
N HIS A 251 -18.31 18.02 -25.04
CA HIS A 251 -19.25 18.06 -23.92
C HIS A 251 -19.27 19.41 -23.19
N ARG A 252 -18.59 20.44 -23.73
CA ARG A 252 -18.51 21.77 -23.10
C ARG A 252 -19.88 22.40 -22.87
N THR A 253 -20.75 22.35 -23.87
CA THR A 253 -22.12 22.86 -23.76
C THR A 253 -22.94 22.10 -22.71
N CYS A 254 -22.72 20.79 -22.59
CA CYS A 254 -23.37 19.96 -21.56
C CYS A 254 -22.89 20.34 -20.14
N ILE A 255 -21.61 20.67 -19.97
CA ILE A 255 -21.04 21.15 -18.70
C ILE A 255 -21.61 22.51 -18.31
N GLU A 256 -21.74 23.42 -19.28
CA GLU A 256 -22.27 24.78 -19.06
C GLU A 256 -23.77 24.80 -18.75
N ARG A 257 -24.52 23.83 -19.28
CA ARG A 257 -25.99 23.79 -19.24
C ARG A 257 -26.52 22.57 -18.49
N ILE A 258 -25.76 21.99 -17.56
CA ILE A 258 -26.24 20.81 -16.85
C ILE A 258 -27.57 21.14 -16.18
N ASP A 259 -28.59 20.39 -16.54
CA ASP A 259 -29.96 20.53 -16.08
C ASP A 259 -30.30 19.19 -15.43
N ILE A 260 -30.54 19.22 -14.11
CA ILE A 260 -30.73 18.00 -13.30
C ILE A 260 -32.06 17.32 -13.68
N ASP A 261 -32.98 18.07 -14.30
CA ASP A 261 -34.32 17.61 -14.66
C ASP A 261 -34.40 16.96 -16.06
N LYS A 262 -33.26 16.76 -16.74
CA LYS A 262 -33.16 16.17 -18.09
C LYS A 262 -32.19 15.00 -18.14
N GLU A 263 -32.19 14.29 -19.27
CA GLU A 263 -31.19 13.27 -19.56
C GLU A 263 -29.77 13.84 -19.40
N ILE A 264 -29.03 13.30 -18.43
CA ILE A 264 -27.76 13.86 -17.98
C ILE A 264 -26.64 13.33 -18.85
N CYS A 265 -25.85 14.23 -19.44
CA CYS A 265 -24.63 13.83 -20.15
C CYS A 265 -23.61 13.24 -19.16
N PRO A 266 -23.22 11.96 -19.30
CA PRO A 266 -22.29 11.28 -18.38
C PRO A 266 -20.97 12.02 -18.19
N TYR A 267 -20.38 12.51 -19.28
CA TYR A 267 -19.12 13.25 -19.25
C TYR A 267 -19.21 14.59 -18.53
N ALA A 268 -20.35 15.28 -18.65
CA ALA A 268 -20.57 16.56 -17.99
C ALA A 268 -20.77 16.37 -16.49
N TYR A 269 -21.57 15.37 -16.11
CA TYR A 269 -21.77 14.99 -14.72
C TYR A 269 -20.45 14.57 -14.08
N ALA A 270 -19.73 13.63 -14.70
CA ALA A 270 -18.45 13.14 -14.19
C ALA A 270 -17.47 14.28 -13.94
N TYR A 271 -17.34 15.23 -14.88
CA TYR A 271 -16.47 16.38 -14.74
C TYR A 271 -16.87 17.32 -13.60
N LEU A 272 -18.15 17.66 -13.48
CA LEU A 272 -18.63 18.59 -12.46
C LEU A 272 -18.52 18.01 -11.05
N HIS A 273 -18.91 16.74 -10.87
CA HIS A 273 -18.81 16.06 -9.58
C HIS A 273 -17.35 15.79 -9.19
N TRP A 274 -16.52 15.32 -10.12
CA TRP A 274 -15.08 15.18 -9.91
C TRP A 274 -14.44 16.49 -9.45
N ARG A 275 -14.68 17.59 -10.17
CA ARG A 275 -14.09 18.89 -9.85
C ARG A 275 -14.62 19.44 -8.52
N HIS A 276 -15.91 19.24 -8.24
CA HIS A 276 -16.53 19.57 -6.95
C HIS A 276 -15.85 18.85 -5.78
N CYS A 277 -15.61 17.53 -5.88
CA CYS A 277 -14.97 16.74 -4.83
C CYS A 277 -13.49 17.11 -4.65
N VAL A 278 -12.76 17.34 -5.75
CA VAL A 278 -11.35 17.77 -5.69
C VAL A 278 -11.26 19.15 -5.03
N GLU A 279 -11.97 20.16 -5.55
CA GLU A 279 -11.88 21.54 -5.05
C GLU A 279 -12.57 21.74 -3.67
N GLY A 280 -13.32 20.74 -3.18
CA GLY A 280 -14.05 20.80 -1.92
C GLY A 280 -15.13 21.89 -1.92
N LEU A 281 -15.82 22.07 -3.05
CA LEU A 281 -16.86 23.09 -3.19
C LEU A 281 -18.10 22.67 -2.41
N GLY A 282 -18.89 23.63 -1.92
CA GLY A 282 -20.14 23.28 -1.20
C GLY A 282 -21.20 22.63 -2.09
N LYS A 283 -21.22 22.94 -3.40
CA LYS A 283 -22.20 22.43 -4.38
C LYS A 283 -21.56 22.31 -5.77
N HIS A 284 -21.99 21.34 -6.59
CA HIS A 284 -21.35 21.04 -7.88
C HIS A 284 -21.50 22.15 -8.93
N TRP A 285 -22.61 22.89 -8.95
CA TRP A 285 -22.80 24.01 -9.89
C TRP A 285 -21.85 25.19 -9.63
N ARG A 286 -21.20 25.26 -8.46
CA ARG A 286 -20.18 26.29 -8.18
C ARG A 286 -18.92 26.11 -9.02
N VAL A 287 -18.70 24.94 -9.64
CA VAL A 287 -17.59 24.66 -10.55
C VAL A 287 -17.53 25.64 -11.73
N CYS A 288 -18.70 26.10 -12.21
CA CYS A 288 -18.81 27.05 -13.30
C CYS A 288 -18.67 28.51 -12.85
N SER A 289 -18.70 28.78 -11.54
CA SER A 289 -18.50 30.13 -11.02
C SER A 289 -17.01 30.47 -10.98
N ARG A 290 -16.62 31.62 -11.57
CA ARG A 290 -15.23 32.11 -11.55
C ARG A 290 -14.76 32.55 -10.16
N PHE A 291 -15.64 32.59 -9.17
CA PHE A 291 -15.46 33.34 -7.92
C PHE A 291 -15.08 32.49 -6.71
N PHE A 292 -15.03 31.16 -6.81
CA PHE A 292 -14.71 30.32 -5.66
C PHE A 292 -13.44 29.50 -5.90
N ARG A 293 -12.34 29.94 -5.29
CA ARG A 293 -11.19 29.09 -4.98
C ARG A 293 -11.12 28.98 -3.48
N LYS A 294 -11.15 27.75 -2.95
CA LYS A 294 -10.90 27.51 -1.52
C LYS A 294 -9.51 28.09 -1.23
N LYS A 295 -9.42 28.98 -0.24
CA LYS A 295 -8.11 29.39 0.29
C LYS A 295 -7.57 28.24 1.15
N PRO A 296 -6.25 28.03 1.21
CA PRO A 296 -5.70 27.06 2.15
C PRO A 296 -6.21 27.37 3.56
N THR A 297 -6.57 26.32 4.28
CA THR A 297 -6.88 26.40 5.70
C THR A 297 -5.58 26.76 6.41
N HIS A 298 -5.46 27.99 6.92
CA HIS A 298 -4.27 28.47 7.65
C HIS A 298 -4.04 27.78 9.01
N LEU A 299 -4.46 26.51 9.16
CA LEU A 299 -4.14 25.71 10.33
C LEU A 299 -2.64 25.40 10.28
N TYR A 300 -1.92 25.97 11.25
CA TYR A 300 -0.49 26.26 11.28
C TYR A 300 0.49 25.10 11.05
N TYR A 301 0.03 23.87 10.83
CA TYR A 301 0.90 22.68 10.75
C TYR A 301 0.51 21.68 9.67
N GLN A 302 -0.51 21.96 8.85
CA GLN A 302 -0.95 21.04 7.80
C GLN A 302 -0.63 21.62 6.42
N LEU A 303 0.15 20.86 5.65
CA LEU A 303 0.41 21.20 4.26
C LEU A 303 -0.86 20.95 3.44
N ASP A 304 -1.50 22.02 3.01
CA ASP A 304 -2.66 21.97 2.14
C ASP A 304 -2.29 21.73 0.68
N THR A 305 -3.16 21.01 -0.02
CA THR A 305 -3.12 20.85 -1.48
C THR A 305 -4.51 21.10 -2.05
N ILE A 306 -4.61 21.20 -3.38
CA ILE A 306 -5.89 21.41 -4.06
C ILE A 306 -6.91 20.27 -3.85
N SER A 307 -6.49 19.03 -3.52
CA SER A 307 -7.43 17.92 -3.41
C SER A 307 -7.99 17.79 -2.00
N ALA A 308 -9.20 18.30 -1.79
CA ALA A 308 -9.91 18.25 -0.51
C ALA A 308 -10.24 16.81 -0.07
N GLN A 309 -10.66 15.95 -1.00
CA GLN A 309 -10.99 14.55 -0.71
C GLN A 309 -9.76 13.69 -0.36
N ASP A 310 -8.56 14.10 -0.77
CA ASP A 310 -7.32 13.31 -0.60
C ASP A 310 -6.39 13.88 0.49
N GLN A 311 -6.86 14.84 1.29
CA GLN A 311 -6.03 15.53 2.30
C GLN A 311 -5.28 14.56 3.22
N TYR A 312 -5.96 13.51 3.71
CA TYR A 312 -5.35 12.52 4.59
C TYR A 312 -4.21 11.73 3.92
N VAL A 313 -4.46 11.25 2.70
CA VAL A 313 -3.49 10.46 1.92
C VAL A 313 -2.25 11.30 1.58
N LEU A 314 -2.46 12.54 1.17
CA LEU A 314 -1.40 13.47 0.82
C LEU A 314 -0.61 13.90 2.06
N HIS A 315 -1.28 14.17 3.19
CA HIS A 315 -0.61 14.45 4.46
C HIS A 315 0.32 13.30 4.86
N ARG A 316 -0.14 12.05 4.78
CA ARG A 316 0.69 10.88 5.09
C ARG A 316 1.87 10.72 4.13
N LEU A 317 1.66 10.95 2.83
CA LEU A 317 2.74 10.98 1.84
C LEU A 317 3.82 11.99 2.23
N ILE A 318 3.42 13.20 2.61
CA ILE A 318 4.33 14.28 3.02
C ILE A 318 5.05 13.90 4.30
N SER A 319 4.35 13.39 5.32
CA SER A 319 4.99 12.94 6.57
C SER A 319 6.03 11.84 6.32
N ASN A 320 5.78 10.94 5.35
CA ASN A 320 6.74 9.93 4.94
C ASN A 320 7.90 10.52 4.11
N TRP A 321 7.60 11.48 3.22
CA TRP A 321 8.59 12.20 2.43
C TRP A 321 9.57 12.98 3.30
N GLU A 322 9.06 13.59 4.37
CA GLU A 322 9.84 14.36 5.35
C GLU A 322 10.69 13.47 6.27
N ASP A 323 10.51 12.14 6.29
CA ASP A 323 11.19 11.17 7.19
C ASP A 323 11.10 11.54 8.69
N ARG A 324 10.79 10.57 9.55
CA ARG A 324 10.85 10.79 11.01
C ARG A 324 12.24 11.24 11.48
N LYS A 325 13.30 10.92 10.72
CA LYS A 325 14.68 11.30 11.02
C LYS A 325 15.14 12.62 10.36
N ASN A 326 14.50 13.10 9.30
CA ASN A 326 14.99 14.26 8.54
C ASN A 326 13.89 15.26 8.15
N ARG A 327 13.16 15.77 9.16
CA ARG A 327 12.01 16.71 9.08
C ARG A 327 12.22 17.99 8.25
N ASN A 328 13.39 18.17 7.64
CA ASN A 328 13.76 19.34 6.88
C ASN A 328 13.75 19.12 5.34
N ARG A 329 13.46 17.90 4.86
CA ARG A 329 13.60 17.56 3.42
C ARG A 329 12.79 18.48 2.51
N LYS A 330 11.60 18.93 2.96
CA LYS A 330 10.81 19.92 2.22
C LYS A 330 11.54 21.25 2.02
N TYR A 331 12.34 21.66 3.00
CA TYR A 331 13.14 22.89 2.99
C TYR A 331 14.46 22.73 2.23
N GLU A 332 15.02 21.52 2.19
CA GLU A 332 16.21 21.22 1.38
C GLU A 332 15.95 21.40 -0.13
N SER A 333 14.76 21.00 -0.58
CA SER A 333 14.35 21.19 -1.97
C SER A 333 12.82 21.29 -2.10
N VAL A 334 12.32 22.52 -2.01
CA VAL A 334 10.90 22.83 -2.27
C VAL A 334 10.52 22.43 -3.70
N ALA A 335 11.43 22.58 -4.67
CA ALA A 335 11.20 22.19 -6.06
C ALA A 335 10.99 20.67 -6.21
N ALA A 336 11.79 19.84 -5.53
CA ALA A 336 11.61 18.39 -5.52
C ALA A 336 10.29 18.00 -4.84
N THR A 337 9.98 18.65 -3.72
CA THR A 337 8.74 18.42 -2.97
C THR A 337 7.51 18.75 -3.81
N LYS A 338 7.48 19.91 -4.47
CA LYS A 338 6.43 20.28 -5.44
C LYS A 338 6.28 19.23 -6.54
N TRP A 339 7.39 18.78 -7.12
CA TRP A 339 7.36 17.80 -8.21
C TRP A 339 6.74 16.47 -7.78
N VAL A 340 7.15 15.93 -6.63
CA VAL A 340 6.62 14.67 -6.09
C VAL A 340 5.12 14.81 -5.80
N ILE A 341 4.73 15.85 -5.06
CA ILE A 341 3.33 16.09 -4.68
C ILE A 341 2.46 16.24 -5.92
N ASN A 342 2.84 17.11 -6.87
CA ASN A 342 2.06 17.34 -8.08
C ASN A 342 1.93 16.08 -8.93
N ARG A 343 2.97 15.23 -8.95
CA ARG A 343 2.94 13.97 -9.70
C ARG A 343 1.95 12.98 -9.08
N VAL A 344 1.97 12.84 -7.76
CA VAL A 344 1.01 11.98 -7.05
C VAL A 344 -0.41 12.52 -7.21
N ILE A 345 -0.61 13.82 -6.99
CA ILE A 345 -1.90 14.49 -7.19
C ILE A 345 -2.44 14.24 -8.59
N HIS A 346 -1.61 14.35 -9.63
CA HIS A 346 -2.02 14.06 -11.00
C HIS A 346 -2.62 12.65 -11.14
N PHE A 347 -1.94 11.63 -10.62
CA PHE A 347 -2.42 10.26 -10.74
C PHE A 347 -3.71 10.03 -9.95
N ILE A 348 -3.77 10.50 -8.70
CA ILE A 348 -4.95 10.35 -7.84
C ILE A 348 -6.16 11.04 -8.47
N ILE A 349 -6.02 12.32 -8.82
CA ILE A 349 -7.10 13.12 -9.40
C ILE A 349 -7.57 12.54 -10.74
N MET A 350 -6.66 12.09 -11.61
CA MET A 350 -7.04 11.46 -12.88
C MET A 350 -7.75 10.13 -12.66
N ASN A 351 -7.38 9.37 -11.63
CA ASN A 351 -8.08 8.14 -11.27
C ASN A 351 -9.50 8.43 -10.78
N HIS A 352 -9.66 9.44 -9.92
CA HIS A 352 -10.98 9.90 -9.48
C HIS A 352 -11.88 10.30 -10.65
N PHE A 353 -11.34 11.00 -11.64
CA PHE A 353 -12.10 11.34 -12.85
C PHE A 353 -12.57 10.10 -13.62
N LYS A 354 -11.72 9.08 -13.75
CA LYS A 354 -12.09 7.81 -14.39
C LYS A 354 -13.18 7.08 -13.61
N ASN A 355 -13.05 7.01 -12.28
CA ASN A 355 -14.09 6.41 -11.44
C ASN A 355 -15.45 7.10 -11.64
N TRP A 356 -15.45 8.43 -11.77
CA TRP A 356 -16.68 9.18 -12.07
C TRP A 356 -17.25 8.91 -13.46
N LEU A 357 -16.44 8.48 -14.44
CA LEU A 357 -16.92 8.06 -15.77
C LEU A 357 -17.53 6.65 -15.75
N GLU A 358 -17.14 5.82 -14.78
CA GLU A 358 -17.59 4.43 -14.62
C GLU A 358 -18.86 4.29 -13.79
N PHE A 359 -19.43 5.39 -13.29
CA PHE A 359 -20.75 5.36 -12.64
C PHE A 359 -21.80 4.89 -13.63
N ASP A 360 -22.66 3.94 -13.23
CA ASP A 360 -23.80 3.52 -14.06
C ASP A 360 -24.85 4.65 -14.08
N TRP A 361 -25.28 5.06 -15.28
CA TRP A 361 -26.17 6.20 -15.55
C TRP A 361 -27.59 5.76 -15.86
#